data_AF-A0A218QU06-F1
#
_entry.id   AF-A0A218QU06-F1
#
_cell.length_a   1.000
_cell.length_b   1.000
_cell.length_c   1.000
_cell.angle_alpha   90.00
_cell.angle_beta   90.00
_cell.angle_gamma   90.00
#
_symmetry.space_group_name_H-M   'P 1'
#
loop_
_entity.id
_entity.type
_entity.pdbx_description
1 polymer ?
#
loop_
_entity_poly.entity_id
_entity_poly.type
_entity_poly.pdbx_seq_one_letter_code
_entity_poly.pdbx_strand_id
1 'polypeptide(L)' 'MAGRKKLDRTNLHARVAPGTGDKLKEIAQLLGYIYDNEGSTGQLLDAIASGELILIATKNR' A
#
# COMPACT_ATOMS: atom_id res chain seq x y z
N MET A 1 11.62 -26.18 9.60
CA MET A 1 10.43 -25.61 8.91
C MET A 1 10.04 -24.35 9.66
N ALA A 2 10.40 -23.17 9.15
CA ALA A 2 10.15 -21.91 9.86
C ALA A 2 8.63 -21.64 9.86
N GLY A 3 8.03 -21.68 11.05
CA GLY A 3 6.62 -21.36 11.24
C GLY A 3 6.32 -19.96 10.69
N ARG A 4 5.19 -19.84 9.97
CA ARG A 4 4.70 -18.59 9.39
C ARG A 4 4.61 -17.55 10.51
N LYS A 5 5.51 -16.55 10.51
CA LYS A 5 5.50 -15.47 11.50
C LYS A 5 4.15 -14.77 11.37
N LYS A 6 3.29 -14.92 12.39
CA LYS A 6 1.97 -14.28 12.45
C LYS A 6 2.23 -12.78 12.52
N LEU A 7 2.21 -12.12 11.37
CA LEU A 7 2.27 -10.66 11.31
C LEU A 7 0.98 -10.17 11.96
N ASP A 8 1.10 -9.34 12.98
CA ASP A 8 -0.02 -8.72 13.67
C ASP A 8 -0.61 -7.68 12.71
N ARG A 9 -1.49 -8.13 11.83
CA ARG A 9 -2.06 -7.34 10.73
C ARG A 9 -3.45 -6.87 11.13
N THR A 10 -3.68 -5.57 11.06
CA THR A 10 -5.02 -5.00 11.14
C THR A 10 -5.62 -4.97 9.73
N ASN A 11 -6.85 -5.45 9.57
CA ASN A 11 -7.58 -5.33 8.31
C ASN A 11 -8.34 -3.99 8.29
N LEU A 12 -8.06 -3.16 7.29
CA LEU A 12 -8.79 -1.92 7.04
C LEU A 12 -9.72 -2.12 5.84
N HIS A 13 -11.02 -1.86 6.03
CA HIS A 13 -11.99 -1.84 4.94
C HIS A 13 -12.42 -0.41 4.66
N ALA A 14 -12.19 0.06 3.44
CA ALA A 14 -12.58 1.40 2.99
C ALA A 14 -13.48 1.29 1.75
N ARG A 15 -14.50 2.17 1.67
CA ARG A 15 -15.28 2.35 0.44
C ARG A 15 -14.50 3.24 -0.51
N VAL A 16 -14.13 2.69 -1.67
CA VAL A 16 -13.33 3.37 -2.70
C VAL A 16 -13.97 3.15 -4.07
N ALA A 17 -13.50 3.90 -5.07
CA ALA A 17 -13.94 3.70 -6.44
C ALA A 17 -13.48 2.32 -6.98
N PRO A 18 -14.19 1.74 -7.96
CA PRO A 18 -13.72 0.56 -8.66
C PRO A 18 -12.31 0.77 -9.24
N GLY A 19 -11.44 -0.23 -9.10
CA GLY A 19 -10.06 -0.19 -9.58
C GLY A 19 -9.09 0.66 -8.74
N THR A 20 -9.54 1.28 -7.63
CA THR A 20 -8.61 1.97 -6.72
C THR A 20 -7.57 1.00 -6.13
N GLY A 21 -7.97 -0.23 -5.80
CA GLY A 21 -7.05 -1.24 -5.28
C GLY A 21 -5.92 -1.56 -6.26
N ASP A 22 -6.25 -1.78 -7.54
CA ASP A 22 -5.27 -2.11 -8.58
C ASP A 22 -4.29 -0.95 -8.80
N LYS A 23 -4.79 0.29 -8.87
CA LYS A 23 -3.95 1.49 -8.97
C LYS A 23 -3.00 1.65 -7.78
N LEU A 24 -3.46 1.35 -6.56
CA LEU A 24 -2.60 1.39 -5.38
C LEU A 24 -1.52 0.30 -5.41
N LYS A 25 -1.82 -0.89 -5.96
CA LYS A 25 -0.80 -1.92 -6.20
C LYS A 25 0.23 -1.44 -7.23
N GLU A 26 -0.20 -0.87 -8.34
CA GLU A 26 0.72 -0.32 -9.36
C GLU A 26 1.63 0.76 -8.77
N ILE A 27 1.07 1.70 -8.00
CA ILE A 27 1.85 2.74 -7.31
C ILE A 27 2.84 2.12 -6.33
N ALA A 28 2.40 1.14 -5.52
CA ALA A 28 3.28 0.46 -4.57
C ALA A 28 4.45 -0.22 -5.28
N GLN A 29 4.20 -0.89 -6.42
CA GLN A 29 5.24 -1.52 -7.23
C GLN A 29 6.22 -0.49 -7.82
N LEU A 30 5.72 0.60 -8.38
CA LEU A 30 6.55 1.67 -8.95
C LEU A 30 7.47 2.32 -7.90
N LEU A 31 6.98 2.44 -6.67
CA LEU A 31 7.73 3.02 -5.55
C LEU A 31 8.62 2.00 -4.81
N GLY A 32 8.64 0.73 -5.24
CA GLY A 32 9.49 -0.31 -4.67
C GLY A 32 8.94 -0.98 -3.40
N TYR A 33 7.70 -0.68 -2.99
CA TYR A 33 6.99 -1.41 -1.95
C TYR A 33 6.46 -2.72 -2.53
N ILE A 34 7.30 -3.77 -2.51
CA ILE A 34 7.01 -5.07 -3.14
C ILE A 34 6.86 -6.16 -2.08
N TYR A 35 5.82 -6.97 -2.23
CA TYR A 35 5.61 -8.18 -1.46
C TYR A 35 5.17 -9.30 -2.40
N ASP A 36 5.87 -10.44 -2.35
CA ASP A 36 5.56 -11.63 -3.17
C ASP A 36 5.49 -11.33 -4.68
N ASN A 37 6.43 -10.53 -5.19
CA ASN A 37 6.52 -10.04 -6.57
C ASN A 37 5.37 -9.12 -7.04
N GLU A 38 4.48 -8.70 -6.13
CA GLU A 38 3.43 -7.72 -6.40
C GLU A 38 3.62 -6.44 -5.58
N GLY A 39 3.00 -5.34 -6.03
CA GLY A 39 2.93 -4.12 -5.25
C GLY A 39 2.17 -4.32 -3.93
N SER A 40 2.83 -3.97 -2.83
CA SER A 40 2.33 -4.09 -1.47
C SER A 40 1.60 -2.83 -1.04
N THR A 41 0.28 -2.79 -1.26
CA THR A 41 -0.56 -1.66 -0.86
C THR A 41 -0.47 -1.38 0.65
N GLY A 42 -0.39 -2.41 1.48
CA GLY A 42 -0.28 -2.23 2.94
C GLY A 42 0.99 -1.45 3.34
N GLN A 43 2.15 -1.87 2.83
CA GLN A 43 3.42 -1.20 3.12
C GLN A 43 3.45 0.23 2.58
N LEU A 44 2.88 0.47 1.40
CA LEU A 44 2.73 1.82 0.85
C LEU A 44 1.91 2.70 1.81
N LEU A 45 0.77 2.21 2.31
CA LEU A 45 -0.08 2.96 3.22
C LEU A 45 0.59 3.20 4.58
N ASP A 46 1.34 2.22 5.09
CA ASP A 46 2.12 2.36 6.33
C ASP A 46 3.22 3.43 6.17
N ALA A 47 3.91 3.47 5.02
CA ALA A 47 4.92 4.49 4.72
C ALA A 47 4.32 5.90 4.62
N ILE A 48 3.11 6.03 4.07
CA ILE A 48 2.36 7.29 4.07
C ILE A 48 1.99 7.70 5.50
N ALA A 49 1.46 6.76 6.29
CA ALA A 49 0.99 7.04 7.64
C ALA A 49 2.14 7.38 8.62
N SER A 50 3.31 6.77 8.43
CA SER A 50 4.53 7.05 9.22
C SER A 50 5.27 8.32 8.79
N GLY A 51 4.90 8.91 7.64
CA GLY A 51 5.57 10.09 7.09
C GLY A 51 6.86 9.81 6.33
N GLU A 52 7.20 8.53 6.12
CA GLU A 52 8.33 8.12 5.26
C GLU A 52 8.07 8.44 3.79
N LEU A 53 6.79 8.42 3.37
CA LEU A 53 6.34 8.84 2.05
C LEU A 53 5.46 10.09 2.15
N ILE A 54 5.85 11.15 1.46
CA ILE A 54 5.08 12.40 1.37
C ILE A 54 4.27 12.41 0.06
N LEU A 55 2.95 12.46 0.17
CA LEU A 55 2.05 12.64 -0.96
C LEU A 55 1.84 14.14 -1.24
N ILE A 56 2.15 14.57 -2.46
CA ILE A 56 1.87 15.94 -2.91
C ILE A 56 0.59 15.91 -3.75
N ALA A 57 -0.49 16.48 -3.20
CA ALA A 57 -1.74 16.60 -3.93
C ALA A 57 -1.72 17.82 -4.85
N THR A 58 -1.72 17.60 -6.16
CA THR A 58 -1.97 18.67 -7.14
C THR A 58 -3.47 18.76 -7.40
N LYS A 59 -4.11 19.89 -7.08
CA LYS A 59 -5.46 20.16 -7.57
C LYS A 59 -5.37 20.38 -9.07
N ASN A 60 -5.74 19.38 -9.87
CA ASN A 60 -6.11 19.64 -11.25
C ASN A 60 -7.39 20.49 -11.20
N ARG A 61 -7.24 21.79 -11.44
CA ARG A 61 -8.33 22.74 -11.61
C ARG A 61 -9.01 22.51 -12.94
#